data_AF-A0A7L5JN98-F1
#
_entry.id   AF-A0A7L5JN98-F1
#
_cell.length_a   1.000
_cell.length_b   1.000
_cell.length_c   1.000
_cell.angle_alpha   90.00
_cell.angle_beta   90.00
_cell.angle_gamma   90.00
#
_symmetry.space_group_name_H-M   'P 1'
#
loop_
_entity.id
_entity.type
_entity.pdbx_description
1 polymer ?
#
loop_
_entity_poly.entity_id
_entity_poly.type
_entity_poly.pdbx_seq_one_letter_code
_entity_poly.pdbx_strand_id
1 'polypeptide(L)'
;MPSIELVLPEKLLFIFSNISLISFCFFISFIFSKLFKSFFVFFLTLFLLFSFFYGDIILKHTVRTYYILFKMDSKILISAQKNLSGKIDSLDITEVYSYPLMNSSNFNLKDRYNISITHQKYIDKFIDIGTYSTRFNRYVYGIERVYLNGNSKTLDEKPRYEITKKFTTSFFDTIYSKEEFLFRDKLNNIVIATAFKINFKLSKESFRNKHLFWSLEKEEEFNPKPIQNFDNIYKKLFIN
;
A
#
# COMPACT_ATOMS: atom_id res chain seq x y z
N MET A 1 -40.40 6.22 36.74
CA MET A 1 -38.97 6.17 37.07
C MET A 1 -38.19 6.28 35.77
N PRO A 2 -37.28 7.24 35.60
CA PRO A 2 -36.36 7.19 34.46
C PRO A 2 -35.47 5.96 34.62
N SER A 3 -35.35 5.16 33.56
CA SER A 3 -34.41 4.04 33.53
C SER A 3 -33.00 4.58 33.70
N ILE A 4 -32.29 4.10 34.71
CA ILE A 4 -30.85 4.32 34.83
C ILE A 4 -30.21 3.51 33.71
N GLU A 5 -29.99 4.14 32.56
CA GLU A 5 -29.10 3.59 31.55
C GLU A 5 -27.68 3.72 32.08
N LEU A 6 -27.16 2.61 32.60
CA LEU A 6 -25.76 2.53 32.97
C LEU A 6 -24.94 2.45 31.68
N VAL A 7 -24.61 3.62 31.12
CA VAL A 7 -23.76 3.73 29.93
C VAL A 7 -22.32 3.40 30.35
N LEU A 8 -21.96 2.12 30.22
CA LEU A 8 -20.60 1.66 30.43
C LEU A 8 -19.72 2.19 29.29
N PRO A 9 -18.60 2.87 29.58
CA PRO A 9 -17.67 3.34 28.56
C PRO A 9 -17.20 2.19 27.66
N GLU A 10 -17.20 2.38 26.34
CA GLU A 10 -16.75 1.38 25.36
C GLU A 10 -15.34 0.84 25.66
N LYS A 11 -14.46 1.69 26.20
CA LYS A 11 -13.10 1.29 26.62
C LYS A 11 -13.11 0.23 27.73
N LEU A 12 -14.06 0.30 28.67
CA LEU A 12 -14.20 -0.71 29.71
C LEU A 12 -14.78 -2.01 29.14
N LEU A 13 -15.79 -1.92 28.27
CA LEU A 13 -16.35 -3.08 27.57
C LEU A 13 -15.29 -3.81 26.75
N PHE A 14 -14.45 -3.08 26.03
CA PHE A 14 -13.29 -3.64 25.33
C PHE A 14 -12.39 -4.43 26.28
N ILE A 15 -11.96 -3.85 27.41
CA ILE A 15 -11.05 -4.52 28.35
C ILE A 15 -11.70 -5.79 28.91
N PHE A 16 -12.92 -5.71 29.43
CA PHE A 16 -13.58 -6.86 30.04
C PHE A 16 -13.86 -7.97 29.04
N SER A 17 -14.34 -7.65 27.83
CA SER A 17 -14.61 -8.65 26.81
C SER A 17 -13.35 -9.35 26.31
N ASN A 18 -12.24 -8.62 26.11
CA ASN A 18 -10.97 -9.23 25.69
C ASN A 18 -10.37 -10.10 26.82
N ILE A 19 -10.41 -9.65 28.08
CA ILE A 19 -9.97 -10.47 29.22
C ILE A 19 -10.83 -11.73 29.35
N SER A 20 -12.15 -11.59 29.24
CA SER A 20 -13.09 -12.71 29.28
C SER A 20 -12.78 -13.75 28.20
N LEU A 21 -12.51 -13.30 26.96
CA LEU A 21 -12.12 -14.20 25.87
C LEU A 21 -10.81 -14.92 26.17
N ILE A 22 -9.79 -14.20 26.66
CA ILE A 22 -8.49 -14.79 27.02
C ILE A 22 -8.67 -15.86 28.10
N SER A 23 -9.44 -15.55 29.15
CA SER A 23 -9.76 -16.49 30.22
C SER A 23 -10.51 -17.72 29.70
N PHE A 24 -11.47 -17.52 28.78
CA PHE A 24 -12.19 -18.62 28.13
C PHE A 24 -11.24 -19.53 27.35
N CYS A 25 -10.38 -18.97 26.50
CA CYS A 25 -9.40 -19.73 25.74
C CYS A 25 -8.48 -20.54 26.66
N PHE A 26 -7.96 -19.91 27.72
CA PHE A 26 -7.10 -20.57 28.70
C PHE A 26 -7.82 -21.73 29.41
N PHE A 27 -9.06 -21.51 29.84
CA PHE A 27 -9.84 -22.51 30.56
C PHE A 27 -10.16 -23.73 29.69
N ILE A 28 -10.61 -23.52 28.45
CA ILE A 28 -10.87 -24.61 27.51
C ILE A 28 -9.59 -25.40 27.22
N SER A 29 -8.48 -24.71 26.93
CA SER A 29 -7.19 -25.36 26.71
C SER A 29 -6.74 -26.19 27.93
N PHE A 30 -6.98 -25.67 29.14
CA PHE A 30 -6.70 -26.39 30.39
C PHE A 30 -7.52 -27.68 30.51
N ILE A 31 -8.83 -27.63 30.24
CA ILE A 31 -9.68 -28.84 30.23
C ILE A 31 -9.13 -29.88 29.27
N PHE A 32 -8.83 -29.49 28.03
CA PHE A 32 -8.26 -30.40 27.03
C PHE A 32 -6.93 -31.01 27.49
N SER A 33 -6.05 -30.20 28.09
CA SER A 33 -4.78 -30.70 28.63
C SER A 33 -4.95 -31.76 29.71
N LYS A 34 -6.00 -31.64 30.55
CA LYS A 34 -6.32 -32.59 31.61
C LYS A 34 -6.94 -33.87 31.06
N LEU A 35 -7.84 -33.75 30.08
CA LEU A 35 -8.46 -34.90 29.40
C LEU A 35 -7.40 -35.78 28.70
N PHE A 36 -6.47 -35.15 27.98
CA PHE A 36 -5.39 -35.84 27.26
C PHE A 36 -4.13 -36.07 28.09
N LYS A 37 -4.12 -35.66 29.37
CA LYS A 37 -2.98 -35.75 30.29
C LYS A 37 -1.67 -35.23 29.69
N SER A 38 -1.73 -34.15 28.91
CA SER A 38 -0.59 -33.61 28.18
C SER A 38 -0.55 -32.09 28.24
N PHE A 39 0.57 -31.57 28.74
CA PHE A 39 0.83 -30.12 28.76
C PHE A 39 1.09 -29.56 27.36
N PHE A 40 1.55 -30.38 26.41
CA PHE A 40 1.71 -29.94 25.03
C PHE A 40 0.35 -29.63 24.37
N VAL A 41 -0.68 -30.44 24.66
CA VAL A 41 -2.05 -30.24 24.17
C VAL A 41 -2.63 -28.91 24.66
N PHE A 42 -2.24 -28.46 25.86
CA PHE A 42 -2.60 -27.13 26.37
C PHE A 42 -2.19 -26.02 25.39
N PHE A 43 -0.90 -25.95 25.03
CA PHE A 43 -0.41 -24.89 24.15
C PHE A 43 -0.95 -25.01 22.73
N LEU A 44 -1.09 -26.23 22.21
CA LEU A 44 -1.65 -26.45 20.89
C LEU A 44 -3.09 -25.95 20.80
N THR A 45 -3.94 -26.33 21.76
CA THR A 45 -5.34 -25.88 21.79
C THR A 45 -5.45 -24.38 22.02
N LEU A 46 -4.59 -23.82 22.91
CA LEU A 46 -4.54 -22.38 23.16
C LEU A 46 -4.20 -21.61 21.88
N PHE A 47 -3.17 -22.05 21.17
CA PHE A 47 -2.74 -21.45 19.91
C PHE A 47 -3.83 -21.54 18.84
N LEU A 48 -4.53 -22.68 18.72
CA LEU A 48 -5.62 -22.85 17.77
C LEU A 48 -6.80 -21.91 18.06
N LEU A 49 -7.21 -21.80 19.33
CA LEU A 49 -8.28 -20.89 19.73
C LEU A 49 -7.90 -19.43 19.47
N PHE A 50 -6.69 -19.00 19.85
CA PHE A 50 -6.22 -17.65 19.53
C PHE A 50 -6.15 -17.40 18.02
N SER A 51 -5.69 -18.38 17.25
CA SER A 51 -5.62 -18.27 15.79
C SER A 51 -7.01 -18.12 15.17
N PHE A 52 -8.06 -18.70 15.75
CA PHE A 52 -9.43 -18.51 15.27
C PHE A 52 -9.89 -17.05 15.45
N PHE A 53 -9.58 -16.43 16.59
CA PHE A 53 -10.04 -15.08 16.91
C PHE A 53 -9.12 -13.96 16.40
N TYR A 54 -7.83 -14.23 16.19
CA TYR A 54 -6.81 -13.22 15.85
C TYR A 54 -5.92 -13.63 14.66
N GLY A 55 -6.22 -14.73 13.99
CA GLY A 55 -5.37 -15.30 12.94
C GLY A 55 -5.19 -14.39 11.72
N ASP A 56 -6.17 -13.58 11.37
CA ASP A 56 -6.05 -12.57 10.32
C ASP A 56 -4.99 -11.52 10.67
N ILE A 57 -4.93 -11.02 11.91
CA ILE A 57 -3.91 -10.07 12.38
C ILE A 57 -2.53 -10.72 12.32
N ILE A 58 -2.41 -11.95 12.83
CA ILE A 58 -1.15 -12.71 12.79
C ILE A 58 -0.68 -12.84 11.33
N LEU A 59 -1.58 -13.26 10.44
CA LEU A 59 -1.27 -13.47 9.02
C LEU A 59 -0.89 -12.16 8.33
N LYS A 60 -1.53 -11.03 8.63
CA LYS A 60 -1.13 -9.70 8.14
C LYS A 60 0.32 -9.37 8.52
N HIS A 61 0.69 -9.59 9.79
CA HIS A 61 2.06 -9.35 10.27
C HIS A 61 3.06 -10.34 9.66
N THR A 62 2.69 -11.62 9.49
CA THR A 62 3.53 -12.60 8.79
C THR A 62 3.78 -12.19 7.34
N VAL A 63 2.74 -11.78 6.61
CA VAL A 63 2.87 -11.28 5.24
C VAL A 63 3.76 -10.04 5.21
N ARG A 64 3.53 -9.06 6.10
CA ARG A 64 4.37 -7.86 6.19
C ARG A 64 5.84 -8.22 6.37
N THR A 65 6.15 -9.07 7.34
CA THR A 65 7.52 -9.50 7.64
C THR A 65 8.14 -10.25 6.48
N TYR A 66 7.40 -11.14 5.82
CA TYR A 66 7.87 -11.84 4.62
C TYR A 66 8.30 -10.86 3.52
N TYR A 67 7.46 -9.86 3.21
CA TYR A 67 7.79 -8.89 2.16
C TYR A 67 8.95 -7.98 2.58
N ILE A 68 9.04 -7.58 3.86
CA ILE A 68 10.16 -6.79 4.37
C ILE A 68 11.47 -7.55 4.23
N LEU A 69 11.52 -8.81 4.67
CA LEU A 69 12.76 -9.59 4.72
C LEU A 69 13.19 -10.12 3.36
N PHE A 70 12.24 -10.53 2.50
CA PHE A 70 12.56 -11.29 1.29
C PHE A 70 12.19 -10.60 -0.03
N LYS A 71 11.42 -9.51 -0.01
CA LYS A 71 10.92 -8.86 -1.23
C LYS A 71 11.25 -7.39 -1.36
N MET A 72 11.65 -6.69 -0.29
CA MET A 72 11.89 -5.24 -0.31
C MET A 72 12.93 -4.79 -1.34
N ASP A 73 13.93 -5.62 -1.62
CA ASP A 73 14.95 -5.34 -2.63
C ASP A 73 14.49 -5.70 -4.06
N SER A 74 13.24 -5.41 -4.43
CA SER A 74 12.70 -5.84 -5.72
C SER A 74 13.63 -5.50 -6.90
N LYS A 75 13.58 -6.38 -7.89
CA LYS A 75 14.65 -6.59 -8.86
C LYS A 75 14.73 -5.42 -9.84
N ILE A 76 15.81 -4.65 -9.76
CA ILE A 76 16.34 -3.95 -10.93
C ILE A 76 16.99 -5.04 -11.78
N LEU A 77 16.37 -5.35 -12.91
CA LEU A 77 16.82 -6.37 -13.84
C LEU A 77 17.92 -5.81 -14.74
N ILE A 78 17.70 -4.56 -15.19
CA ILE A 78 18.56 -3.85 -16.14
C ILE A 78 18.57 -2.38 -15.72
N SER A 79 19.75 -1.73 -15.78
CA SER A 79 19.86 -0.29 -15.52
C SER A 79 19.21 0.52 -16.63
N ALA A 80 18.60 1.66 -16.27
CA ALA A 80 18.13 2.61 -17.27
C ALA A 80 19.34 3.23 -18.00
N GLN A 81 19.28 3.29 -19.34
CA GLN A 81 20.26 4.02 -20.12
C GLN A 81 20.11 5.53 -19.87
N LYS A 82 21.23 6.15 -19.48
CA LYS A 82 21.35 7.58 -19.21
C LYS A 82 22.23 8.24 -20.28
N ASN A 83 21.96 9.49 -20.60
CA ASN A 83 22.79 10.29 -21.50
C ASN A 83 24.10 10.74 -20.82
N LEU A 84 24.94 11.50 -21.52
CA LEU A 84 26.21 12.02 -21.01
C LEU A 84 26.06 12.90 -19.76
N SER A 85 24.88 13.49 -19.55
CA SER A 85 24.53 14.30 -18.37
C SER A 85 23.89 13.47 -17.24
N GLY A 86 23.86 12.14 -17.36
CA GLY A 86 23.27 11.25 -16.36
C GLY A 86 21.75 11.23 -16.33
N LYS A 87 21.06 11.72 -17.38
CA LYS A 87 19.60 11.79 -17.45
C LYS A 87 19.00 10.71 -18.33
N ILE A 88 17.83 10.20 -17.98
CA ILE A 88 17.02 9.37 -18.87
C ILE A 88 16.33 10.22 -19.93
N ASP A 89 16.01 9.63 -21.08
CA ASP A 89 15.41 10.36 -22.22
C ASP A 89 14.05 11.00 -21.88
N SER A 90 13.04 10.18 -21.61
CA SER A 90 11.65 10.60 -21.36
C SER A 90 10.92 9.55 -20.54
N LEU A 91 9.90 9.96 -19.77
CA LEU A 91 9.21 9.09 -18.81
C LEU A 91 7.70 9.30 -18.82
N ASP A 92 6.95 8.20 -18.73
CA ASP A 92 5.51 8.18 -18.48
C ASP A 92 5.21 7.61 -17.09
N ILE A 93 4.54 8.40 -16.26
CA ILE A 93 4.08 8.02 -14.91
C ILE A 93 2.57 8.19 -14.72
N THR A 94 1.81 8.30 -15.82
CA THR A 94 0.38 8.62 -15.81
C THR A 94 -0.47 7.68 -14.96
N GLU A 95 -0.14 6.39 -14.93
CA GLU A 95 -0.89 5.37 -14.16
C GLU A 95 -0.52 5.29 -12.67
N VAL A 96 0.59 5.90 -12.28
CA VAL A 96 1.18 5.71 -10.95
C VAL A 96 0.96 6.93 -10.07
N TYR A 97 1.08 8.11 -10.65
CA TYR A 97 0.97 9.37 -9.91
C TYR A 97 0.03 10.32 -10.63
N SER A 98 -0.92 10.87 -9.86
CA SER A 98 -1.83 11.91 -10.33
C SER A 98 -1.57 13.22 -9.59
N TYR A 99 -1.14 14.24 -10.33
CA TYR A 99 -0.85 15.57 -9.81
C TYR A 99 -2.14 16.38 -9.60
N PRO A 100 -2.40 16.91 -8.39
CA PRO A 100 -3.55 17.79 -8.13
C PRO A 100 -3.37 19.15 -8.80
N LEU A 101 -4.33 19.57 -9.62
CA LEU A 101 -4.37 20.92 -10.17
C LEU A 101 -4.94 21.89 -9.12
N MET A 102 -4.11 22.82 -8.65
CA MET A 102 -4.44 23.67 -7.48
C MET A 102 -5.54 24.70 -7.74
N ASN A 103 -5.59 25.31 -8.93
CA ASN A 103 -6.35 26.55 -9.15
C ASN A 103 -7.32 26.54 -10.34
N SER A 104 -7.35 25.48 -11.15
CA SER A 104 -8.33 25.32 -12.22
C SER A 104 -8.30 23.88 -12.74
N SER A 105 -9.30 23.49 -13.52
CA SER A 105 -9.23 22.26 -14.33
C SER A 105 -8.13 22.25 -15.38
N ASN A 106 -7.48 23.40 -15.61
CA ASN A 106 -6.52 23.57 -16.67
C ASN A 106 -5.11 23.58 -16.06
N PHE A 107 -4.21 22.86 -16.73
CA PHE A 107 -2.82 22.77 -16.35
C PHE A 107 -2.13 24.13 -16.57
N ASN A 108 -1.72 24.78 -15.48
CA ASN A 108 -1.18 26.14 -15.53
C ASN A 108 0.37 26.18 -15.56
N LEU A 109 0.94 27.37 -15.82
CA LEU A 109 2.39 27.57 -15.90
C LEU A 109 3.13 27.30 -14.59
N LYS A 110 2.51 27.56 -13.44
CA LYS A 110 3.11 27.32 -12.12
C LYS A 110 3.23 25.83 -11.83
N ASP A 111 2.19 25.05 -12.13
CA ASP A 111 2.18 23.60 -12.00
C ASP A 111 3.24 22.98 -12.92
N ARG A 112 3.32 23.47 -14.18
CA ARG A 112 4.35 23.08 -15.14
C ARG A 112 5.76 23.36 -14.63
N TYR A 113 6.00 24.53 -14.04
CA TYR A 113 7.29 24.93 -13.48
C TYR A 113 7.69 24.07 -12.27
N ASN A 114 6.74 23.77 -11.38
CA ASN A 114 7.00 22.92 -10.21
C ASN A 114 7.40 21.51 -10.65
N ILE A 115 6.65 20.92 -11.58
CA ILE A 115 6.98 19.62 -12.15
C ILE A 115 8.34 19.67 -12.85
N SER A 116 8.60 20.70 -13.66
CA SER A 116 9.85 20.76 -14.42
C SER A 116 11.08 20.80 -13.51
N ILE A 117 11.09 21.63 -12.47
CA ILE A 117 12.23 21.70 -11.54
C ILE A 117 12.49 20.37 -10.83
N THR A 118 11.43 19.67 -10.44
CA THR A 118 11.56 18.38 -9.75
C THR A 118 12.16 17.32 -10.66
N HIS A 119 11.77 17.28 -11.94
CA HIS A 119 12.08 16.18 -12.85
C HIS A 119 13.26 16.44 -13.79
N GLN A 120 13.59 17.70 -14.10
CA GLN A 120 14.65 18.07 -15.06
C GLN A 120 16.07 17.62 -14.64
N LYS A 121 16.26 17.29 -13.36
CA LYS A 121 17.55 16.84 -12.82
C LYS A 121 17.96 15.46 -13.34
N TYR A 122 16.99 14.62 -13.68
CA TYR A 122 17.23 13.22 -14.06
C TYR A 122 16.49 12.79 -15.32
N ILE A 123 15.59 13.61 -15.85
CA ILE A 123 14.90 13.38 -17.13
C ILE A 123 15.31 14.49 -18.10
N ASP A 124 15.61 14.11 -19.34
CA ASP A 124 16.15 15.01 -20.36
C ASP A 124 15.05 15.77 -21.10
N LYS A 125 14.11 15.06 -21.73
CA LYS A 125 13.18 15.65 -22.68
C LYS A 125 11.85 16.05 -22.09
N PHE A 126 11.07 15.09 -21.63
CA PHE A 126 9.72 15.34 -21.09
C PHE A 126 9.28 14.23 -20.13
N ILE A 127 8.26 14.56 -19.35
CA ILE A 127 7.53 13.63 -18.51
C ILE A 127 6.02 13.72 -18.78
N ASP A 128 5.37 12.57 -18.94
CA ASP A 128 3.91 12.43 -19.02
C ASP A 128 3.37 12.11 -17.63
N ILE A 129 2.43 12.93 -17.14
CA ILE A 129 1.91 12.87 -15.77
C ILE A 129 0.39 12.88 -15.81
N GLY A 130 -0.23 12.01 -15.01
CA GLY A 130 -1.67 12.04 -14.81
C GLY A 130 -2.03 13.27 -13.97
N THR A 131 -3.12 13.96 -14.28
CA THR A 131 -3.59 15.11 -13.50
C THR A 131 -4.99 14.85 -13.00
N TYR A 132 -5.36 15.48 -11.90
CA TYR A 132 -6.75 15.51 -11.48
C TYR A 132 -7.16 16.90 -10.99
N SER A 133 -8.42 17.24 -11.25
CA SER A 133 -9.05 18.44 -10.71
C SER A 133 -10.41 18.08 -10.09
N THR A 134 -10.83 18.87 -9.12
CA THR A 134 -12.15 18.75 -8.49
C THR A 134 -13.09 19.79 -9.10
N ARG A 135 -14.18 19.32 -9.72
CA ARG A 135 -15.25 20.17 -10.24
C ARG A 135 -16.58 19.63 -9.76
N PHE A 136 -17.39 20.44 -9.09
CA PHE A 136 -18.73 20.06 -8.61
C PHE A 136 -18.74 18.74 -7.81
N ASN A 137 -17.79 18.57 -6.88
CA ASN A 137 -17.58 17.32 -6.12
C ASN A 137 -17.29 16.06 -6.96
N ARG A 138 -16.86 16.23 -8.22
CA ARG A 138 -16.39 15.14 -9.09
C ARG A 138 -14.92 15.32 -9.43
N TYR A 139 -14.21 14.19 -9.51
CA TYR A 139 -12.83 14.15 -9.98
C TYR A 139 -12.81 14.05 -11.51
N VAL A 140 -12.07 14.95 -12.15
CA VAL A 140 -11.79 14.90 -13.59
C VAL A 140 -10.32 14.59 -13.76
N TYR A 141 -10.02 13.48 -14.43
CA TYR A 141 -8.66 13.02 -14.70
C TYR A 141 -8.21 13.43 -16.11
N GLY A 142 -6.95 13.80 -16.23
CA GLY A 142 -6.31 14.15 -17.49
C GLY A 142 -4.88 13.60 -17.56
N ILE A 143 -4.25 13.78 -18.71
CA ILE A 143 -2.84 13.47 -18.92
C ILE A 143 -2.19 14.74 -19.46
N GLU A 144 -1.08 15.13 -18.86
CA GLU A 144 -0.33 16.32 -19.24
C GLU A 144 1.13 15.98 -19.51
N ARG A 145 1.66 16.54 -20.60
CA ARG A 145 3.09 16.45 -20.95
C ARG A 145 3.84 17.70 -20.52
N VAL A 146 4.91 17.49 -19.75
CA VAL A 146 5.81 18.55 -19.30
C VAL A 146 7.17 18.38 -19.94
N TYR A 147 7.52 19.29 -20.85
CA TYR A 147 8.86 19.39 -21.43
C TYR A 147 9.85 19.99 -20.44
N LEU A 148 11.08 19.49 -20.49
CA LEU A 148 12.15 19.72 -19.52
C LEU A 148 13.41 20.23 -20.23
N ASN A 149 14.32 20.85 -19.48
CA ASN A 149 15.64 21.29 -19.97
C ASN A 149 15.63 22.13 -21.26
N GLY A 150 14.59 22.95 -21.45
CA GLY A 150 14.46 23.80 -22.64
C GLY A 150 14.01 23.06 -23.91
N ASN A 151 13.66 21.77 -23.81
CA ASN A 151 13.06 21.04 -24.92
C ASN A 151 11.68 21.62 -25.27
N SER A 152 11.33 21.54 -26.56
CA SER A 152 10.09 22.08 -27.11
C SER A 152 9.19 20.96 -27.63
N LYS A 153 7.93 21.31 -27.95
CA LYS A 153 6.93 20.35 -28.40
C LYS A 153 7.28 19.77 -29.77
N THR A 154 7.71 18.53 -29.77
CA THR A 154 7.81 17.63 -30.91
C THR A 154 6.49 16.88 -31.10
N LEU A 155 5.99 16.82 -32.34
CA LEU A 155 4.81 16.01 -32.68
C LEU A 155 5.16 14.53 -32.55
N ASP A 156 4.25 13.75 -31.96
CA ASP A 156 4.27 12.28 -31.88
C ASP A 156 5.43 11.60 -31.14
N GLU A 157 6.19 12.32 -30.32
CA GLU A 157 7.25 11.70 -29.52
C GLU A 157 6.65 10.79 -28.43
N LYS A 158 7.09 9.52 -28.40
CA LYS A 158 6.66 8.54 -27.38
C LYS A 158 7.66 8.48 -26.23
N PRO A 159 7.19 8.35 -24.98
CA PRO A 159 8.08 8.22 -23.83
C PRO A 159 8.91 6.94 -23.96
N ARG A 160 10.22 7.05 -23.75
CA ARG A 160 11.13 5.91 -23.76
C ARG A 160 10.85 4.98 -22.58
N TYR A 161 10.68 5.53 -21.39
CA TYR A 161 10.39 4.75 -20.19
C TYR A 161 8.94 4.94 -19.78
N GLU A 162 8.33 3.87 -19.28
CA GLU A 162 6.95 3.87 -18.80
C GLU A 162 6.86 3.09 -17.49
N ILE A 163 6.05 3.61 -16.57
CA ILE A 163 5.71 2.91 -15.34
C ILE A 163 4.21 2.61 -15.34
N THR A 164 3.89 1.32 -15.36
CA THR A 164 2.49 0.84 -15.31
C THR A 164 2.17 0.25 -13.95
N LYS A 165 0.90 0.33 -13.55
CA LYS A 165 0.42 -0.24 -12.28
C LYS A 165 -0.59 -1.34 -12.56
N LYS A 166 -0.41 -2.50 -11.94
CA LYS A 166 -1.35 -3.63 -12.02
C LYS A 166 -1.78 -4.09 -10.64
N PHE A 167 -3.09 -4.27 -10.46
CA PHE A 167 -3.62 -4.99 -9.30
C PHE A 167 -3.44 -6.48 -9.50
N THR A 168 -2.90 -7.15 -8.50
CA THR A 168 -2.70 -8.60 -8.52
C THR A 168 -3.58 -9.26 -7.48
N THR A 169 -4.19 -10.38 -7.89
CA THR A 169 -4.93 -11.25 -6.98
C THR A 169 -3.93 -11.91 -6.03
N SER A 170 -4.02 -11.60 -4.75
CA SER A 170 -3.25 -12.27 -3.70
C SER A 170 -3.97 -13.55 -3.28
N PHE A 171 -3.21 -14.53 -2.79
CA PHE A 171 -3.76 -15.76 -2.22
C PHE A 171 -4.64 -15.49 -0.98
N PHE A 172 -4.41 -14.36 -0.29
CA PHE A 172 -5.20 -13.89 0.85
C PHE A 172 -5.83 -12.53 0.54
N ASP A 173 -6.65 -12.48 -0.50
CA ASP A 173 -7.28 -11.27 -1.00
C ASP A 173 -8.19 -10.57 0.01
N THR A 174 -8.82 -11.31 0.93
CA THR A 174 -9.60 -10.78 2.06
C THR A 174 -8.73 -10.07 3.11
N ILE A 175 -7.42 -10.35 3.14
CA ILE A 175 -6.50 -9.89 4.18
C ILE A 175 -5.63 -8.73 3.70
N TYR A 176 -5.13 -8.81 2.46
CA TYR A 176 -4.32 -7.76 1.87
C TYR A 176 -4.52 -7.66 0.35
N SER A 177 -4.34 -6.47 -0.20
CA SER A 177 -4.26 -6.23 -1.63
C SER A 177 -2.81 -5.99 -2.05
N LYS A 178 -2.44 -6.48 -3.23
CA LYS A 178 -1.12 -6.25 -3.82
C LYS A 178 -1.23 -5.46 -5.12
N GLU A 179 -0.49 -4.38 -5.19
CA GLU A 179 -0.21 -3.62 -6.40
C GLU A 179 1.22 -3.94 -6.85
N GLU A 180 1.39 -4.19 -8.15
CA GLU A 180 2.69 -4.34 -8.79
C GLU A 180 2.92 -3.18 -9.76
N PHE A 181 4.14 -2.65 -9.73
CA PHE A 181 4.58 -1.59 -10.63
C PHE A 181 5.63 -2.17 -11.57
N LEU A 182 5.45 -1.97 -12.88
CA LEU A 182 6.37 -2.43 -13.91
C LEU A 182 7.03 -1.23 -14.57
N PHE A 183 8.36 -1.18 -14.50
CA PHE A 183 9.18 -0.18 -15.18
C PHE A 183 9.62 -0.77 -16.52
N ARG A 184 9.23 -0.16 -17.62
CA ARG A 184 9.48 -0.65 -18.98
C ARG A 184 10.37 0.32 -19.75
N ASP A 185 11.30 -0.23 -20.53
CA ASP A 185 11.95 0.49 -21.63
C ASP A 185 11.15 0.16 -22.91
N LYS A 186 10.38 1.12 -23.41
CA LYS A 186 9.52 0.97 -24.58
C LYS A 186 10.31 0.87 -25.88
N LEU A 187 11.53 1.39 -25.93
CA LEU A 187 12.39 1.27 -27.12
C LEU A 187 12.79 -0.20 -27.32
N ASN A 188 13.19 -0.85 -26.24
CA ASN A 188 13.63 -2.25 -26.24
C ASN A 188 12.50 -3.26 -25.96
N ASN A 189 11.32 -2.76 -25.58
CA ASN A 189 10.16 -3.55 -25.16
C ASN A 189 10.45 -4.56 -24.04
N ILE A 190 11.18 -4.13 -23.01
CA ILE A 190 11.59 -4.96 -21.87
C ILE A 190 11.16 -4.36 -20.54
N VAL A 191 10.91 -5.21 -19.55
CA VAL A 191 10.74 -4.79 -18.14
C VAL A 191 12.13 -4.67 -17.53
N ILE A 192 12.50 -3.47 -17.11
CA ILE A 192 13.82 -3.17 -16.54
C ILE A 192 13.82 -3.21 -15.01
N ALA A 193 12.67 -2.98 -14.38
CA ALA A 193 12.52 -3.13 -12.94
C ALA A 193 11.06 -3.44 -12.55
N THR A 194 10.90 -3.96 -11.34
CA THR A 194 9.59 -4.17 -10.72
C THR A 194 9.58 -3.57 -9.32
N ALA A 195 8.43 -3.08 -8.87
CA ALA A 195 8.19 -2.69 -7.49
C ALA A 195 6.80 -3.17 -7.05
N PHE A 196 6.50 -3.07 -5.76
CA PHE A 196 5.20 -3.48 -5.24
C PHE A 196 4.72 -2.55 -4.12
N LYS A 197 3.42 -2.65 -3.84
CA LYS A 197 2.77 -2.10 -2.65
C LYS A 197 1.77 -3.11 -2.10
N ILE A 198 1.85 -3.37 -0.80
CA ILE A 198 0.92 -4.20 -0.04
C ILE A 198 0.12 -3.28 0.89
N ASN A 199 -1.21 -3.32 0.75
CA ASN A 199 -2.13 -2.68 1.69
C ASN A 199 -2.89 -3.75 2.46
N PHE A 200 -2.95 -3.63 3.79
CA PHE A 200 -3.65 -4.56 4.66
C PHE A 200 -5.09 -4.09 4.88
N LYS A 201 -6.06 -4.96 4.58
CA LYS A 201 -7.50 -4.64 4.66
C LYS A 201 -7.95 -4.63 6.11
N LEU A 202 -8.72 -3.61 6.50
CA LEU A 202 -9.39 -3.60 7.81
C LEU A 202 -10.53 -4.61 7.81
N SER A 203 -10.66 -5.37 8.90
CA SER A 203 -11.83 -6.22 9.10
C SER A 203 -12.88 -5.41 9.86
N LYS A 204 -14.03 -5.17 9.24
CA LYS A 204 -15.14 -4.44 9.88
C LYS A 204 -16.18 -5.37 10.51
N GLU A 205 -16.14 -6.65 10.16
CA GLU A 205 -17.14 -7.64 10.55
C GLU A 205 -16.57 -8.84 11.32
N SER A 206 -15.33 -8.73 11.81
CA SER A 206 -14.72 -9.82 12.58
C SER A 206 -15.46 -10.05 13.89
N PHE A 207 -15.26 -11.25 14.47
CA PHE A 207 -15.72 -11.57 15.81
C PHE A 207 -15.27 -10.51 16.84
N ARG A 208 -14.06 -9.96 16.68
CA ARG A 208 -13.51 -8.95 17.60
C ARG A 208 -14.29 -7.64 17.55
N ASN A 209 -14.67 -7.18 16.35
CA ASN A 209 -15.46 -5.97 16.20
C ASN A 209 -16.87 -6.16 16.77
N LYS A 210 -17.47 -7.33 16.52
CA LYS A 210 -18.86 -7.64 16.93
C LYS A 210 -19.01 -7.94 18.43
N HIS A 211 -18.03 -8.61 19.03
CA HIS A 211 -18.19 -9.18 20.39
C HIS A 211 -17.11 -8.74 21.38
N LEU A 212 -15.98 -8.22 20.92
CA LEU A 212 -14.89 -7.75 21.78
C LEU A 212 -14.77 -6.22 21.80
N PHE A 213 -15.76 -5.51 21.25
CA PHE A 213 -15.82 -4.05 21.21
C PHE A 213 -14.58 -3.42 20.58
N TRP A 214 -13.99 -4.07 19.57
CA TRP A 214 -12.93 -3.47 18.77
C TRP A 214 -13.53 -2.38 17.87
N SER A 215 -13.35 -1.12 18.26
CA SER A 215 -13.65 0.04 17.42
C SER A 215 -12.80 0.03 16.15
N LEU A 216 -13.19 0.81 15.15
CA LEU A 216 -12.39 0.97 13.93
C LEU A 216 -10.99 1.52 14.24
N GLU A 217 -10.89 2.47 15.17
CA GLU A 217 -9.60 3.01 15.64
C GLU A 217 -8.71 1.90 16.23
N LYS A 218 -9.30 0.98 17.00
CA LYS A 218 -8.57 -0.16 17.55
C LYS A 218 -8.15 -1.16 16.48
N GLU A 219 -9.02 -1.46 15.51
CA GLU A 219 -8.66 -2.31 14.39
C GLU A 219 -7.48 -1.70 13.59
N GLU A 220 -7.47 -0.38 13.38
CA GLU A 220 -6.37 0.34 12.74
C GLU A 220 -5.06 0.28 13.54
N GLU A 221 -5.11 0.37 14.87
CA GLU A 221 -3.95 0.26 15.75
C GLU A 221 -3.21 -1.07 15.58
N PHE A 222 -3.97 -2.18 15.45
CA PHE A 222 -3.39 -3.52 15.28
C PHE A 222 -3.09 -3.89 13.82
N ASN A 223 -3.68 -3.17 12.86
CA ASN A 223 -3.46 -3.41 11.44
C ASN A 223 -2.07 -2.91 11.03
N PRO A 224 -1.21 -3.74 10.40
CA PRO A 224 0.09 -3.27 9.97
C PRO A 224 -0.03 -2.16 8.91
N LYS A 225 0.88 -1.18 8.99
CA LYS A 225 0.99 -0.13 7.98
C LYS A 225 1.30 -0.74 6.60
N PRO A 226 0.80 -0.12 5.51
CA PRO A 226 1.18 -0.50 4.15
C PRO A 226 2.69 -0.52 3.97
N ILE A 227 3.15 -1.44 3.13
CA ILE A 227 4.57 -1.57 2.77
C ILE A 227 4.71 -1.45 1.26
N GLN A 228 5.75 -0.74 0.82
CA GLN A 228 6.07 -0.59 -0.59
C GLN A 228 7.55 -0.33 -0.76
N ASN A 229 8.04 -0.54 -1.98
CA ASN A 229 9.41 -0.21 -2.35
C ASN A 229 9.51 0.63 -3.62
N PHE A 230 8.38 1.14 -4.11
CA PHE A 230 8.30 1.97 -5.32
C PHE A 230 9.34 3.10 -5.33
N ASP A 231 9.35 3.95 -4.29
CA ASP A 231 10.25 5.11 -4.23
C ASP A 231 11.74 4.71 -4.24
N ASN A 232 12.07 3.58 -3.60
CA ASN A 232 13.44 3.06 -3.57
C ASN A 232 13.89 2.64 -4.97
N ILE A 233 13.05 1.86 -5.66
CA ILE A 233 13.33 1.41 -7.03
C ILE A 233 13.36 2.59 -8.00
N TYR A 234 12.39 3.49 -7.92
CA TYR A 234 12.33 4.69 -8.74
C TYR A 234 13.62 5.53 -8.62
N LYS A 235 14.06 5.80 -7.38
CA LYS A 235 15.29 6.56 -7.14
C LYS A 235 16.52 5.83 -7.65
N LYS A 236 16.67 4.53 -7.36
CA LYS A 236 17.82 3.72 -7.81
C LYS A 236 17.89 3.57 -9.34
N LEU A 237 16.74 3.55 -10.01
CA LEU A 237 16.68 3.32 -11.46
C LEU A 237 16.89 4.60 -12.26
N PHE A 238 16.30 5.72 -11.81
CA PHE A 238 16.26 6.95 -12.60
C PHE A 238 17.08 8.10 -12.03
N ILE A 239 17.21 8.22 -10.71
CA ILE A 239 17.82 9.40 -10.06
C ILE A 239 19.29 9.15 -9.73
N ASN A 240 19.59 8.08 -9.00
CA ASN A 240 20.95 7.63 -8.68
C ASN A 240 21.52 6.84 -9.86
#